data_AF-A0A8C6QM32-F1
#
_entry.id   AF-A0A8C6QM32-F1
#
_cell.length_a   1.000
_cell.length_b   1.000
_cell.length_c   1.000
_cell.angle_alpha   90.00
_cell.angle_beta   90.00
_cell.angle_gamma   90.00
#
_symmetry.space_group_name_H-M   'P 1'
#
loop_
_entity.id
_entity.type
_entity.pdbx_description
1 polymer ?
#
loop_
_entity_poly.entity_id
_entity_poly.type
_entity_poly.pdbx_seq_one_letter_code
_entity_poly.pdbx_strand_id
1 'polypeptide(L)'
;MNGSGIPEAKDTSPEGAGEGWQPEAVLVPLLFSLIFLVGTVGNALVLAVLLRGGQAVSTTNLFILNLGVADLCFIVCCVPFQATIYTLDGWVFGWLLCKAVHFLIFLTMHASSFTLAAVSLDRYLAIRYPLHSRELRTPRNALVAIGLIWGLALLFSGPYLSYYRQSQLANLTVCHPAWSAPRRRAMDLCTFVFSYLLPVLVLCLTYARTLHYLWHAVDPVAAGSGAQRAKRKVTRMIVIVAALFCLCWMPHHALILCVWFGRFPLTRATYALRILSHLVSYANSCVNPIVYALVSKHFRKGFHKICAGLLCRAPRRASGRVCVLAPGTHTGSVLERESTDLTHVNEAAGPLVPAPALPNLVGPDSTLTV
;
A
#
# COMPACT_ATOMS: atom_id res chain seq x y z
N MET A 1 37.88 -54.74 50.37
CA MET A 1 36.50 -54.21 50.39
C MET A 1 36.56 -52.69 50.59
N ASN A 2 36.12 -51.96 49.56
CA ASN A 2 35.75 -50.53 49.46
C ASN A 2 36.84 -49.48 49.79
N GLY A 3 37.39 -48.69 48.85
CA GLY A 3 36.72 -47.92 47.77
C GLY A 3 36.23 -46.59 48.38
N SER A 4 36.65 -45.40 47.97
CA SER A 4 36.71 -44.86 46.60
C SER A 4 37.58 -43.60 46.54
N GLY A 5 38.32 -43.41 45.44
CA GLY A 5 39.22 -42.30 45.19
C GLY A 5 38.52 -40.98 44.84
N ILE A 6 39.24 -39.90 45.13
CA ILE A 6 38.98 -38.52 44.72
C ILE A 6 39.26 -38.42 43.21
N PRO A 7 38.36 -37.89 42.36
CA PRO A 7 38.74 -37.58 40.98
C PRO A 7 39.45 -36.22 40.93
N GLU A 8 40.69 -36.23 40.46
CA GLU A 8 41.42 -35.04 40.01
C GLU A 8 40.61 -34.30 38.93
N ALA A 9 40.45 -32.99 39.12
CA ALA A 9 39.92 -32.08 38.12
C ALA A 9 40.94 -31.97 36.98
N LYS A 10 40.58 -32.54 35.81
CA LYS A 10 41.34 -32.41 34.58
C LYS A 10 41.09 -31.00 34.03
N ASP A 11 42.12 -30.16 34.03
CA ASP A 11 42.14 -28.85 33.37
C ASP A 11 41.93 -29.03 31.86
N THR A 12 40.67 -28.94 31.43
CA THR A 12 40.33 -28.72 30.02
C THR A 12 40.42 -27.22 29.75
N SER A 13 41.58 -26.82 29.21
CA SER A 13 41.77 -25.55 28.52
C SER A 13 40.65 -25.35 27.49
N PRO A 14 40.09 -24.14 27.30
CA PRO A 14 39.16 -23.91 26.20
C PRO A 14 39.97 -23.94 24.89
N GLU A 15 39.92 -25.08 24.20
CA GLU A 15 40.31 -25.18 22.80
C GLU A 15 39.55 -24.09 22.02
N GLY A 16 40.31 -23.36 21.21
CA GLY A 16 39.83 -22.21 20.45
C GLY A 16 38.52 -22.52 19.72
N ALA A 17 37.46 -21.82 20.13
CA ALA A 17 36.26 -21.72 19.35
C ALA A 17 36.66 -21.11 18.00
N GLY A 18 36.77 -21.96 16.98
CA GLY A 18 36.92 -21.49 15.61
C GLY A 18 35.79 -20.49 15.35
N GLU A 19 36.16 -19.28 14.92
CA GLU A 19 35.26 -18.30 14.33
C GLU A 19 34.65 -18.90 13.05
N GLY A 20 33.69 -19.79 13.24
CA GLY A 20 32.84 -20.28 12.18
C GLY A 20 32.00 -19.11 11.70
N TRP A 21 32.09 -18.81 10.41
CA TRP A 21 31.19 -17.88 9.72
C TRP A 21 29.75 -18.09 10.21
N GLN A 22 29.15 -17.05 10.80
CA GLN A 22 27.73 -17.04 11.17
C GLN A 22 26.96 -16.59 9.91
N PRO A 23 26.40 -17.49 9.09
CA PRO A 23 25.74 -17.11 7.84
C PRO A 23 24.57 -16.15 8.08
N GLU A 24 23.92 -16.18 9.25
CA GLU A 24 22.90 -15.21 9.65
C GLU A 24 23.39 -13.76 9.62
N ALA A 25 24.64 -13.48 10.03
CA ALA A 25 25.17 -12.12 10.12
C ALA A 25 25.35 -11.45 8.74
N VAL A 26 25.48 -12.26 7.68
CA VAL A 26 25.64 -11.78 6.30
C VAL A 26 24.32 -11.89 5.52
N LEU A 27 23.59 -12.99 5.67
CA LEU A 27 22.38 -13.26 4.90
C LEU A 27 21.22 -12.33 5.29
N VAL A 28 21.03 -12.06 6.59
CA VAL A 28 19.91 -11.24 7.07
C VAL A 28 19.98 -9.80 6.55
N PRO A 29 21.13 -9.10 6.62
CA PRO A 29 21.24 -7.74 6.12
C PRO A 29 21.11 -7.64 4.61
N LEU A 30 21.63 -8.64 3.87
CA LEU A 30 21.46 -8.71 2.42
C LEU A 30 19.99 -8.83 2.04
N LEU A 31 19.22 -9.68 2.72
CA LEU A 31 17.79 -9.85 2.48
C LEU A 31 17.00 -8.58 2.85
N PHE A 32 17.30 -7.94 3.98
CA PHE A 32 16.67 -6.65 4.32
C PHE A 32 17.04 -5.54 3.34
N SER A 33 18.27 -5.52 2.84
CA SER A 33 18.71 -4.56 1.81
C SER A 33 17.96 -4.77 0.50
N LEU A 34 17.73 -6.03 0.12
CA LEU A 34 16.91 -6.36 -1.05
C LEU A 34 15.46 -5.92 -0.86
N ILE A 35 14.85 -6.20 0.30
CA ILE A 35 13.50 -5.73 0.65
C ILE A 35 13.44 -4.20 0.59
N PHE A 36 14.45 -3.51 1.14
CA PHE A 36 14.52 -2.06 1.11
C PHE A 36 14.57 -1.51 -0.32
N LEU A 37 15.45 -2.05 -1.16
CA LEU A 37 15.62 -1.59 -2.54
C LEU A 37 14.36 -1.86 -3.39
N VAL A 38 13.88 -3.10 -3.40
CA VAL A 38 12.72 -3.51 -4.20
C VAL A 38 11.48 -2.79 -3.72
N GLY A 39 11.28 -2.71 -2.40
CA GLY A 39 10.13 -2.06 -1.79
C GLY A 39 10.09 -0.56 -2.07
N THR A 40 11.23 0.14 -1.91
CA THR A 40 11.31 1.58 -2.14
C THR A 40 11.06 1.91 -3.61
N VAL A 41 11.78 1.25 -4.52
CA VAL A 41 11.63 1.49 -5.96
C VAL A 41 10.23 1.12 -6.43
N GLY A 42 9.73 -0.05 -6.03
CA GLY A 42 8.41 -0.54 -6.43
C GLY A 42 7.28 0.38 -5.98
N ASN A 43 7.22 0.72 -4.70
CA ASN A 43 6.14 1.56 -4.19
C ASN A 43 6.26 3.02 -4.67
N ALA A 44 7.48 3.56 -4.83
CA ALA A 44 7.67 4.87 -5.44
C ALA A 44 7.16 4.92 -6.89
N LEU A 45 7.39 3.85 -7.68
CA LEU A 45 6.84 3.73 -9.03
C LEU A 45 5.30 3.67 -9.02
N VAL A 46 4.70 2.93 -8.08
CA VAL A 46 3.23 2.87 -7.92
C VAL A 46 2.68 4.26 -7.69
N LEU A 47 3.23 5.01 -6.73
CA LEU A 47 2.80 6.38 -6.45
C LEU A 47 3.01 7.30 -7.66
N ALA A 48 4.16 7.21 -8.33
CA ALA A 48 4.47 8.03 -9.50
C ALA A 48 3.49 7.78 -10.67
N VAL A 49 3.07 6.53 -10.91
CA VAL A 49 2.06 6.21 -11.94
C VAL A 49 0.71 6.81 -11.58
N LEU A 50 0.28 6.67 -10.32
CA LEU A 50 -1.01 7.17 -9.87
C LEU A 50 -1.08 8.70 -9.89
N LEU A 51 0.00 9.39 -9.51
CA LEU A 51 0.06 10.85 -9.47
C LEU A 51 0.27 11.48 -10.86
N ARG A 52 1.01 10.84 -11.77
CA ARG A 52 1.27 11.36 -13.13
C ARG A 52 0.23 10.96 -14.17
N GLY A 53 -0.58 9.94 -13.88
CA GLY A 53 -1.41 9.27 -14.88
C GLY A 53 -2.60 10.08 -15.41
N GLY A 54 -2.88 11.28 -14.87
CA GLY A 54 -4.03 12.12 -15.26
C GLY A 54 -5.38 11.39 -15.17
N GLN A 55 -5.43 10.28 -14.44
CA GLN A 55 -6.62 9.45 -14.34
C GLN A 55 -7.63 10.12 -13.42
N ALA A 56 -8.92 9.94 -13.73
CA ALA A 56 -9.99 10.31 -12.82
C ALA A 56 -9.75 9.66 -11.45
N VAL A 57 -9.89 10.45 -10.38
CA VAL A 57 -9.74 9.98 -9.00
C VAL A 57 -10.81 8.93 -8.74
N SER A 58 -10.39 7.67 -8.63
CA SER A 58 -11.25 6.55 -8.27
C SER A 58 -10.95 6.11 -6.84
N THR A 59 -11.96 5.57 -6.14
CA THR A 59 -11.82 5.08 -4.76
C THR A 59 -10.67 4.10 -4.60
N THR A 60 -10.50 3.22 -5.59
CA THR A 60 -9.44 2.20 -5.57
C THR A 60 -8.07 2.77 -5.86
N ASN A 61 -7.97 3.78 -6.71
CA ASN A 61 -6.69 4.47 -6.88
C ASN A 61 -6.29 5.17 -5.57
N LEU A 62 -7.24 5.72 -4.81
CA LEU A 62 -6.98 6.29 -3.48
C LEU A 62 -6.53 5.23 -2.47
N PHE A 63 -7.16 4.05 -2.44
CA PHE A 63 -6.72 2.97 -1.55
C PHE A 63 -5.35 2.39 -1.95
N ILE A 64 -5.06 2.24 -3.24
CA ILE A 64 -3.73 1.80 -3.70
C ILE A 64 -2.67 2.86 -3.38
N LEU A 65 -3.01 4.15 -3.51
CA LEU A 65 -2.15 5.25 -3.09
C LEU A 65 -1.87 5.18 -1.58
N ASN A 66 -2.91 4.98 -0.76
CA ASN A 66 -2.78 4.82 0.69
C ASN A 66 -1.87 3.64 1.07
N LEU A 67 -2.06 2.50 0.40
CA LEU A 67 -1.23 1.31 0.60
C LEU A 67 0.24 1.59 0.24
N GLY A 68 0.50 2.24 -0.90
CA GLY A 68 1.86 2.61 -1.31
C GLY A 68 2.53 3.60 -0.34
N VAL A 69 1.77 4.53 0.25
CA VAL A 69 2.29 5.45 1.29
C VAL A 69 2.60 4.69 2.58
N ALA A 70 1.72 3.81 3.03
CA ALA A 70 1.95 2.99 4.22
C ALA A 70 3.17 2.06 4.05
N ASP A 71 3.27 1.39 2.90
CA ASP A 71 4.40 0.51 2.57
C ASP A 71 5.71 1.30 2.46
N LEU A 72 5.74 2.48 1.81
CA LEU A 72 6.96 3.31 1.78
C LEU A 72 7.38 3.79 3.16
N CYS A 73 6.42 4.22 3.98
CA CYS A 73 6.70 4.63 5.36
C CYS A 73 7.34 3.46 6.13
N PHE A 74 6.76 2.26 6.03
CA PHE A 74 7.32 1.06 6.64
C PHE A 74 8.73 0.75 6.13
N ILE A 75 8.93 0.74 4.82
CA ILE A 75 10.21 0.37 4.21
C ILE A 75 11.30 1.38 4.55
N VAL A 76 11.01 2.67 4.48
CA VAL A 76 12.01 3.72 4.69
C VAL A 76 12.31 3.92 6.18
N CYS A 77 11.28 3.92 7.03
CA CYS A 77 11.42 4.28 8.44
C CYS A 77 11.65 3.08 9.37
N CYS A 78 11.37 1.85 8.93
CA CYS A 78 11.42 0.68 9.81
C CYS A 78 12.45 -0.37 9.38
N VAL A 79 12.52 -0.70 8.08
CA VAL A 79 13.39 -1.80 7.59
C VAL A 79 14.87 -1.61 7.92
N PRO A 80 15.49 -0.42 7.73
CA PRO A 80 16.91 -0.23 8.05
C PRO A 80 17.21 -0.44 9.54
N PHE A 81 16.35 0.08 10.42
CA PHE A 81 16.49 -0.10 11.86
C PHE A 81 16.24 -1.55 12.28
N GLN A 82 15.29 -2.23 11.65
CA GLN A 82 15.07 -3.65 11.91
C GLN A 82 16.29 -4.50 11.50
N ALA A 83 16.93 -4.18 10.37
CA ALA A 83 18.14 -4.87 9.95
C ALA A 83 19.25 -4.74 11.01
N THR A 84 19.39 -3.56 11.63
CA THR A 84 20.42 -3.32 12.65
C THR A 84 20.25 -4.16 13.91
N ILE A 85 19.02 -4.58 14.25
CA ILE A 85 18.74 -5.45 15.40
C ILE A 85 19.38 -6.84 15.21
N TYR A 86 19.64 -7.26 13.97
CA TYR A 86 20.27 -8.53 13.66
C TYR A 86 21.78 -8.43 13.37
N THR A 87 22.32 -7.21 13.22
CA THR A 87 23.74 -7.00 12.89
C THR A 87 24.55 -6.36 14.00
N LEU A 88 23.92 -5.50 14.79
CA LEU A 88 24.57 -4.82 15.89
C LEU A 88 24.30 -5.60 17.17
N ASP A 89 25.31 -5.66 18.04
CA ASP A 89 25.16 -6.30 19.35
C ASP A 89 24.17 -5.56 20.25
N GLY A 90 23.98 -4.24 20.03
CA GLY A 90 23.11 -3.39 20.83
C GLY A 90 22.40 -2.28 20.05
N TRP A 91 21.38 -1.71 20.67
CA TRP A 91 20.60 -0.58 20.17
C TRP A 91 21.34 0.74 20.41
N VAL A 92 21.78 1.38 19.32
CA VAL A 92 22.59 2.62 19.36
C VAL A 92 21.82 3.92 19.05
N PHE A 93 20.55 3.82 18.68
CA PHE A 93 19.77 4.96 18.15
C PHE A 93 19.02 5.78 19.21
N GLY A 94 19.17 5.42 20.49
CA GLY A 94 18.52 6.11 21.60
C GLY A 94 17.04 5.74 21.81
N TRP A 95 16.49 6.23 22.92
CA TRP A 95 15.19 5.80 23.43
C TRP A 95 14.01 6.23 22.54
N LEU A 96 14.15 7.39 21.88
CA LEU A 96 13.11 7.96 21.02
C LEU A 96 12.90 7.08 19.79
N LEU A 97 13.98 6.72 19.09
CA LEU A 97 13.89 5.84 17.92
C LEU A 97 13.46 4.43 18.29
N CYS A 98 13.86 3.91 19.48
CA CYS A 98 13.38 2.61 19.96
C CYS A 98 11.84 2.57 20.01
N LYS A 99 11.21 3.64 20.50
CA LYS A 99 9.74 3.76 20.54
C LYS A 99 9.15 4.06 19.17
N ALA A 100 9.69 5.03 18.45
CA ALA A 100 9.14 5.50 17.18
C ALA A 100 9.17 4.43 16.09
N VAL A 101 10.29 3.72 15.92
CA VAL A 101 10.43 2.66 14.90
C VAL A 101 9.43 1.54 15.16
N HIS A 102 9.36 1.02 16.39
CA HIS A 102 8.43 -0.06 16.71
C HIS A 102 6.98 0.40 16.60
N PHE A 103 6.65 1.60 17.06
CA PHE A 103 5.32 2.18 16.86
C PHE A 103 4.96 2.26 15.37
N LEU A 104 5.88 2.77 14.52
CA LEU A 104 5.67 2.87 13.08
C LEU A 104 5.49 1.50 12.42
N ILE A 105 6.26 0.48 12.80
CA ILE A 105 6.09 -0.91 12.34
C ILE A 105 4.64 -1.36 12.51
N PHE A 106 4.10 -1.23 13.73
CA PHE A 106 2.73 -1.65 13.99
C PHE A 106 1.72 -0.71 13.32
N LEU A 107 1.94 0.60 13.32
CA LEU A 107 1.03 1.56 12.68
C LEU A 107 0.85 1.26 11.19
N THR A 108 1.95 1.11 10.45
CA THR A 108 1.91 0.85 9.00
C THR A 108 1.40 -0.54 8.67
N MET A 109 1.66 -1.53 9.53
CA MET A 109 1.07 -2.86 9.41
C MET A 109 -0.46 -2.81 9.53
N HIS A 110 -1.00 -2.18 10.59
CA HIS A 110 -2.44 -2.03 10.78
C HIS A 110 -3.06 -1.25 9.61
N ALA A 111 -2.46 -0.13 9.22
CA ALA A 111 -2.93 0.69 8.09
C ALA A 111 -3.00 -0.12 6.78
N SER A 112 -1.97 -0.90 6.48
CA SER A 112 -1.92 -1.74 5.27
C SER A 112 -2.97 -2.85 5.30
N SER A 113 -3.11 -3.53 6.44
CA SER A 113 -4.07 -4.62 6.61
C SER A 113 -5.52 -4.14 6.49
N PHE A 114 -5.87 -3.04 7.18
CA PHE A 114 -7.21 -2.43 7.06
C PHE A 114 -7.46 -1.87 5.66
N THR A 115 -6.42 -1.35 4.98
CA THR A 115 -6.55 -0.92 3.58
C THR A 115 -6.86 -2.09 2.66
N LEU A 116 -6.21 -3.25 2.83
CA LEU A 116 -6.51 -4.44 2.03
C LEU A 116 -7.94 -4.95 2.23
N ALA A 117 -8.43 -4.95 3.48
CA ALA A 117 -9.82 -5.27 3.78
C ALA A 117 -10.80 -4.26 3.15
N ALA A 118 -10.49 -2.96 3.19
CA ALA A 118 -11.31 -1.92 2.55
C ALA A 118 -11.32 -2.07 1.01
N VAL A 119 -10.17 -2.41 0.41
CA VAL A 119 -10.06 -2.67 -1.03
C VAL A 119 -10.92 -3.88 -1.43
N SER A 120 -10.93 -4.96 -0.65
CA SER A 120 -11.75 -6.14 -0.97
C SER A 120 -13.23 -5.83 -0.87
N LEU A 121 -13.64 -5.03 0.12
CA LEU A 121 -15.02 -4.57 0.26
C LEU A 121 -15.43 -3.64 -0.88
N ASP A 122 -14.61 -2.66 -1.25
CA ASP A 122 -14.83 -1.78 -2.42
C ASP A 122 -15.06 -2.61 -3.69
N ARG A 123 -14.27 -3.66 -3.87
CA ARG A 123 -14.39 -4.57 -5.02
C ARG A 123 -15.66 -5.40 -4.98
N TYR A 124 -16.00 -5.95 -3.83
CA TYR A 124 -17.23 -6.72 -3.65
C TYR A 124 -18.45 -5.86 -3.98
N LEU A 125 -18.51 -4.63 -3.45
CA LEU A 125 -19.60 -3.68 -3.74
C LEU A 125 -19.70 -3.37 -5.24
N ALA A 126 -18.56 -3.10 -5.89
CA ALA A 126 -18.51 -2.79 -7.32
C ALA A 126 -19.02 -3.91 -8.25
N ILE A 127 -18.95 -5.16 -7.80
CA ILE A 127 -19.31 -6.34 -8.58
C ILE A 127 -20.74 -6.77 -8.26
N ARG A 128 -21.11 -6.83 -6.97
CA ARG A 128 -22.39 -7.39 -6.53
C ARG A 128 -23.53 -6.38 -6.59
N TYR A 129 -23.26 -5.09 -6.34
CA TYR A 129 -24.27 -4.04 -6.20
C TYR A 129 -23.93 -2.83 -7.09
N PRO A 130 -23.91 -2.97 -8.43
CA PRO A 130 -23.41 -1.94 -9.33
C PRO A 130 -24.11 -0.58 -9.18
N LEU A 131 -25.43 -0.56 -8.93
CA LEU A 131 -26.21 0.68 -8.75
C LEU A 131 -25.87 1.38 -7.43
N HIS A 132 -26.03 0.70 -6.29
CA HIS A 132 -25.72 1.28 -4.97
C HIS A 132 -24.22 1.57 -4.79
N SER A 133 -23.35 0.81 -5.46
CA SER A 133 -21.91 1.07 -5.45
C SER A 133 -21.56 2.43 -6.06
N ARG A 134 -22.40 3.00 -6.94
CA ARG A 134 -22.17 4.32 -7.54
C ARG A 134 -22.31 5.45 -6.51
N GLU A 135 -23.19 5.28 -5.53
CA GLU A 135 -23.41 6.23 -4.43
C GLU A 135 -22.35 6.07 -3.33
N LEU A 136 -21.96 4.83 -3.03
CA LEU A 136 -20.98 4.53 -1.99
C LEU A 136 -19.54 4.80 -2.43
N ARG A 137 -19.18 4.47 -3.68
CA ARG A 137 -17.80 4.52 -4.18
C ARG A 137 -17.46 5.91 -4.72
N THR A 138 -17.57 6.90 -3.86
CA THR A 138 -17.17 8.28 -4.14
C THR A 138 -15.79 8.58 -3.54
N PRO A 139 -15.01 9.50 -4.13
CA PRO A 139 -13.73 9.91 -3.56
C PRO A 139 -13.84 10.43 -2.11
N ARG A 140 -14.94 11.12 -1.78
CA ARG A 140 -15.20 11.62 -0.41
C ARG A 140 -15.32 10.46 0.58
N ASN A 141 -16.14 9.46 0.28
CA ASN A 141 -16.31 8.29 1.15
C ASN A 141 -15.00 7.49 1.27
N ALA A 142 -14.22 7.39 0.19
CA ALA A 142 -12.91 6.76 0.25
C ALA A 142 -11.91 7.52 1.15
N LEU A 143 -11.89 8.86 1.10
CA LEU A 143 -11.06 9.67 2.00
C LEU A 143 -11.49 9.54 3.46
N VAL A 144 -12.79 9.51 3.74
CA VAL A 144 -13.33 9.23 5.08
C VAL A 144 -12.89 7.83 5.54
N ALA A 145 -13.01 6.82 4.68
CA ALA A 145 -12.55 5.46 4.99
C ALA A 145 -11.04 5.40 5.27
N ILE A 146 -10.22 6.13 4.51
CA ILE A 146 -8.77 6.25 4.77
C ILE A 146 -8.53 6.91 6.14
N GLY A 147 -9.24 7.99 6.46
CA GLY A 147 -9.16 8.62 7.78
C GLY A 147 -9.50 7.65 8.92
N LEU A 148 -10.56 6.85 8.75
CA LEU A 148 -10.94 5.79 9.70
C LEU A 148 -9.87 4.69 9.80
N ILE A 149 -9.27 4.27 8.69
CA ILE A 149 -8.18 3.29 8.66
C ILE A 149 -7.00 3.78 9.51
N TRP A 150 -6.57 5.03 9.31
CA TRP A 150 -5.47 5.61 10.10
C TRP A 150 -5.84 5.82 11.56
N GLY A 151 -7.08 6.26 11.85
CA GLY A 151 -7.58 6.39 13.21
C GLY A 151 -7.57 5.06 13.97
N LEU A 152 -8.06 3.98 13.34
CA LEU A 152 -8.01 2.64 13.91
C LEU A 152 -6.57 2.13 14.03
N ALA A 153 -5.73 2.37 13.03
CA ALA A 153 -4.32 1.98 13.08
C ALA A 153 -3.58 2.68 14.23
N LEU A 154 -3.84 3.97 14.47
CA LEU A 154 -3.31 4.72 15.62
C LEU A 154 -3.84 4.17 16.95
N LEU A 155 -5.14 3.86 17.03
CA LEU A 155 -5.76 3.30 18.22
C LEU A 155 -5.10 1.97 18.64
N PHE A 156 -4.92 1.05 17.69
CA PHE A 156 -4.33 -0.26 17.98
C PHE A 156 -2.80 -0.22 18.12
N SER A 157 -2.10 0.68 17.42
CA SER A 157 -0.65 0.82 17.54
C SER A 157 -0.21 1.65 18.76
N GLY A 158 -1.07 2.52 19.28
CA GLY A 158 -0.76 3.44 20.39
C GLY A 158 -0.07 2.81 21.60
N PRO A 159 -0.53 1.65 22.12
CA PRO A 159 0.10 1.06 23.31
C PRO A 159 1.53 0.55 23.07
N TYR A 160 1.96 0.38 21.81
CA TYR A 160 3.34 0.00 21.49
C TYR A 160 4.38 1.06 21.89
N LEU A 161 3.96 2.33 22.02
CA LEU A 161 4.81 3.40 22.55
C LEU A 161 5.22 3.15 24.01
N SER A 162 4.37 2.48 24.79
CA SER A 162 4.68 2.06 26.16
C SER A 162 5.29 0.66 26.21
N TYR A 163 4.92 -0.21 25.27
CA TYR A 163 5.39 -1.60 25.18
C TYR A 163 6.91 -1.74 25.02
N TYR A 164 7.51 -0.96 24.11
CA TYR A 164 8.95 -0.98 23.86
C TYR A 164 9.69 0.04 24.73
N ARG A 165 10.79 -0.41 25.34
CA ARG A 165 11.67 0.43 26.16
C ARG A 165 13.13 0.09 25.88
N GLN A 166 13.97 1.12 25.95
CA GLN A 166 15.42 0.95 26.01
C GLN A 166 15.88 0.69 27.45
N SER A 167 16.73 -0.30 27.65
CA SER A 167 17.33 -0.66 28.93
C SER A 167 18.77 -1.18 28.74
N GLN A 168 19.55 -1.19 29.82
CA GLN A 168 20.91 -1.74 29.85
C GLN A 168 20.88 -3.16 30.45
N LEU A 169 21.21 -4.17 29.64
CA LEU A 169 21.19 -5.58 30.00
C LEU A 169 22.59 -6.15 29.74
N ALA A 170 23.27 -6.61 30.81
CA ALA A 170 24.61 -7.20 30.74
C ALA A 170 25.66 -6.33 29.99
N ASN A 171 25.68 -5.02 30.25
CA ASN A 171 26.52 -4.01 29.57
C ASN A 171 26.15 -3.71 28.10
N LEU A 172 25.04 -4.25 27.59
CA LEU A 172 24.50 -3.91 26.28
C LEU A 172 23.20 -3.09 26.38
N THR A 173 23.12 -2.03 25.59
CA THR A 173 21.88 -1.28 25.43
C THR A 173 20.97 -2.03 24.48
N VAL A 174 19.75 -2.36 24.89
CA VAL A 174 18.79 -3.09 24.06
C VAL A 174 17.43 -2.40 24.06
N CYS A 175 16.73 -2.50 22.94
CA CYS A 175 15.34 -2.08 22.79
C CYS A 175 14.46 -3.33 22.83
N HIS A 176 13.67 -3.50 23.89
CA HIS A 176 12.90 -4.73 24.08
C HIS A 176 11.47 -4.46 24.59
N PRO A 177 10.56 -5.45 24.43
CA PRO A 177 9.26 -5.46 25.09
C PRO A 177 9.41 -5.45 26.61
N ALA A 178 8.96 -4.38 27.28
CA ALA A 178 9.13 -4.19 28.73
C ALA A 178 7.91 -4.59 29.57
N TRP A 179 6.79 -4.93 28.92
CA TRP A 179 5.57 -5.32 29.61
C TRP A 179 5.67 -6.72 30.24
N SER A 180 4.87 -6.98 31.28
CA SER A 180 4.79 -8.30 31.91
C SER A 180 4.29 -9.37 30.93
N ALA A 181 4.69 -10.63 31.12
CA ALA A 181 4.34 -11.72 30.20
C ALA A 181 2.83 -11.82 29.89
N PRO A 182 1.89 -11.71 30.85
CA PRO A 182 0.45 -11.74 30.54
C PRO A 182 0.00 -10.57 29.64
N ARG A 183 0.53 -9.37 29.88
CA ARG A 183 0.23 -8.18 29.06
C ARG A 183 0.81 -8.28 27.67
N ARG A 184 2.02 -8.84 27.53
CA ARG A 184 2.64 -9.11 26.22
C ARG A 184 1.83 -10.10 25.40
N ARG A 185 1.43 -11.21 26.03
CA ARG A 185 0.55 -12.20 25.41
C ARG A 185 -0.78 -11.59 24.95
N ALA A 186 -1.42 -10.80 25.80
CA ALA A 186 -2.66 -10.12 25.45
C ALA A 186 -2.45 -9.18 24.26
N MET A 187 -1.36 -8.40 24.23
CA MET A 187 -1.08 -7.50 23.12
C MET A 187 -0.82 -8.23 21.81
N ASP A 188 0.01 -9.27 21.83
CA ASP A 188 0.31 -10.07 20.64
C ASP A 188 -0.94 -10.79 20.10
N LEU A 189 -1.83 -11.25 20.98
CA LEU A 189 -3.13 -11.80 20.60
C LEU A 189 -4.07 -10.76 19.99
N CYS A 190 -4.17 -9.57 20.59
CA CYS A 190 -4.93 -8.46 20.01
C CYS A 190 -4.41 -8.13 18.61
N THR A 191 -3.09 -8.04 18.44
CA THR A 191 -2.47 -7.78 17.15
C THR A 191 -2.76 -8.90 16.15
N PHE A 192 -2.66 -10.17 16.55
CA PHE A 192 -3.08 -11.29 15.70
C PHE A 192 -4.56 -11.19 15.26
N VAL A 193 -5.46 -10.87 16.18
CA VAL A 193 -6.90 -10.79 15.87
C VAL A 193 -7.20 -9.61 14.95
N PHE A 194 -6.75 -8.41 15.30
CA PHE A 194 -7.14 -7.20 14.58
C PHE A 194 -6.31 -6.95 13.31
N SER A 195 -5.02 -7.32 13.31
CA SER A 195 -4.15 -7.09 12.14
C SER A 195 -4.15 -8.24 11.14
N TYR A 196 -4.54 -9.44 11.55
CA TYR A 196 -4.52 -10.62 10.69
C TYR A 196 -5.87 -11.31 10.58
N LEU A 197 -6.41 -11.87 11.67
CA LEU A 197 -7.61 -12.73 11.59
C LEU A 197 -8.83 -12.00 11.04
N LEU A 198 -9.15 -10.81 11.56
CA LEU A 198 -10.29 -10.01 11.13
C LEU A 198 -10.14 -9.56 9.66
N PRO A 199 -9.02 -8.94 9.25
CA PRO A 199 -8.76 -8.63 7.84
C PRO A 199 -8.87 -9.85 6.93
N VAL A 200 -8.24 -10.97 7.29
CA VAL A 200 -8.31 -12.22 6.51
C VAL A 200 -9.74 -12.74 6.41
N LEU A 201 -10.53 -12.68 7.47
CA LEU A 201 -11.94 -13.06 7.45
C LEU A 201 -12.72 -12.19 6.46
N VAL A 202 -12.54 -10.86 6.51
CA VAL A 202 -13.17 -9.93 5.56
C VAL A 202 -12.75 -10.25 4.12
N LEU A 203 -11.45 -10.47 3.88
CA LEU A 203 -10.92 -10.84 2.56
C LEU A 203 -11.57 -12.14 2.06
N CYS A 204 -11.54 -13.21 2.86
CA CYS A 204 -12.09 -14.50 2.51
C CYS A 204 -13.59 -14.42 2.21
N LEU A 205 -14.38 -13.78 3.07
CA LEU A 205 -15.83 -13.65 2.88
C LEU A 205 -16.18 -12.81 1.65
N THR A 206 -15.51 -11.66 1.45
CA THR A 206 -15.77 -10.78 0.31
C THR A 206 -15.40 -11.42 -1.02
N TYR A 207 -14.27 -12.15 -1.09
CA TYR A 207 -13.89 -12.86 -2.31
C TYR A 207 -14.70 -14.12 -2.56
N ALA A 208 -15.02 -14.92 -1.52
CA ALA A 208 -15.89 -16.08 -1.68
C ALA A 208 -17.24 -15.67 -2.28
N ARG A 209 -17.85 -14.60 -1.74
CA ARG A 209 -19.11 -14.06 -2.29
C ARG A 209 -18.94 -13.49 -3.69
N THR A 210 -17.82 -12.84 -3.99
CA THR A 210 -17.51 -12.33 -5.33
C THR A 210 -17.39 -13.46 -6.35
N LEU A 211 -16.66 -14.53 -6.02
CA LEU A 211 -16.47 -15.69 -6.90
C LEU A 211 -17.77 -16.45 -7.10
N HIS A 212 -18.53 -16.70 -6.03
CA HIS A 212 -19.84 -17.31 -6.10
C HIS A 212 -20.79 -16.53 -7.02
N TYR A 213 -20.86 -15.20 -6.86
CA TYR A 213 -21.66 -14.36 -7.75
C TYR A 213 -21.19 -14.43 -9.21
N LEU A 214 -19.88 -14.40 -9.45
CA LEU A 214 -19.32 -14.49 -10.81
C LEU A 214 -19.55 -15.85 -11.47
N TRP A 215 -19.66 -16.93 -10.69
CA TRP A 215 -19.98 -18.27 -11.19
C TRP A 215 -21.47 -18.43 -11.52
N HIS A 216 -22.37 -17.85 -10.73
CA HIS A 216 -23.81 -18.03 -10.92
C HIS A 216 -24.48 -16.97 -11.79
N ALA A 217 -23.98 -15.73 -11.81
CA ALA A 217 -24.68 -14.60 -12.44
C ALA A 217 -24.12 -14.20 -13.82
N VAL A 218 -23.04 -14.83 -14.29
CA VAL A 218 -22.42 -14.47 -15.57
C VAL A 218 -22.35 -15.69 -16.47
N ASP A 219 -23.27 -15.74 -17.44
CA ASP A 219 -23.18 -16.69 -18.54
C ASP A 219 -21.84 -16.54 -19.28
N PRO A 220 -21.17 -17.64 -19.65
CA PRO A 220 -19.89 -17.60 -20.36
C PRO A 220 -19.99 -16.85 -21.70
N VAL A 221 -21.20 -16.76 -22.28
CA VAL A 221 -21.49 -16.02 -23.52
C VAL A 221 -21.59 -14.49 -23.30
N ALA A 222 -22.13 -14.04 -22.15
CA ALA A 222 -22.20 -12.62 -21.78
C ALA A 222 -20.87 -12.06 -21.22
N ALA A 223 -19.89 -12.93 -20.95
CA ALA A 223 -18.56 -12.57 -20.48
C ALA A 223 -17.67 -11.88 -21.55
N GLY A 224 -18.18 -11.71 -22.77
CA GLY A 224 -17.46 -11.15 -23.93
C GLY A 224 -17.22 -9.63 -23.92
N SER A 225 -17.89 -8.85 -23.04
CA SER A 225 -17.68 -7.39 -23.03
C SER A 225 -16.28 -7.02 -22.50
N GLY A 226 -15.56 -6.15 -23.22
CA GLY A 226 -14.21 -5.71 -22.83
C GLY A 226 -14.16 -5.10 -21.42
N ALA A 227 -15.25 -4.45 -20.99
CA ALA A 227 -15.39 -3.87 -19.66
C ALA A 227 -15.48 -4.93 -18.54
N GLN A 228 -16.24 -6.02 -18.73
CA GLN A 228 -16.29 -7.12 -17.75
C GLN A 228 -14.95 -7.86 -17.65
N ARG A 229 -14.26 -8.07 -18.78
CA ARG A 229 -12.91 -8.68 -18.78
C ARG A 229 -11.90 -7.83 -18.01
N ALA A 230 -11.94 -6.51 -18.16
CA ALA A 230 -11.10 -5.59 -17.39
C ALA A 230 -11.41 -5.65 -15.89
N LYS A 231 -12.70 -5.66 -15.50
CA LYS A 231 -13.13 -5.80 -14.09
C LYS A 231 -12.63 -7.10 -13.47
N ARG A 232 -12.84 -8.25 -14.13
CA ARG A 232 -12.34 -9.57 -13.66
C ARG A 232 -10.83 -9.59 -13.47
N LYS A 233 -10.08 -8.92 -14.35
CA LYS A 233 -8.62 -8.84 -14.25
C LYS A 233 -8.16 -8.06 -13.03
N VAL A 234 -8.80 -6.92 -12.73
CA VAL A 234 -8.53 -6.13 -11.53
C VAL A 234 -8.89 -6.92 -10.27
N THR A 235 -10.02 -7.64 -10.26
CA THR A 235 -10.39 -8.53 -9.15
C THR A 235 -9.36 -9.63 -8.95
N ARG A 236 -8.91 -10.30 -10.01
CA ARG A 236 -7.86 -11.32 -9.93
C ARG A 236 -6.56 -10.77 -9.32
N MET A 237 -6.15 -9.58 -9.72
CA MET A 237 -4.97 -8.90 -9.15
C MET A 237 -5.11 -8.72 -7.64
N ILE A 238 -6.27 -8.22 -7.21
CA ILE A 238 -6.54 -7.91 -5.81
C ILE A 238 -6.68 -9.20 -4.96
N VAL A 239 -7.23 -10.28 -5.51
CA VAL A 239 -7.22 -11.61 -4.88
C VAL A 239 -5.79 -12.14 -4.71
N ILE A 240 -4.93 -11.99 -5.71
CA ILE A 240 -3.51 -12.40 -5.62
C ILE A 240 -2.80 -11.62 -4.52
N VAL A 241 -2.97 -10.29 -4.47
CA VAL A 241 -2.40 -9.45 -3.41
C VAL A 241 -2.88 -9.90 -2.03
N ALA A 242 -4.18 -10.17 -1.88
CA ALA A 242 -4.75 -10.64 -0.62
C ALA A 242 -4.22 -12.02 -0.19
N ALA A 243 -4.11 -12.97 -1.13
CA ALA A 243 -3.54 -14.27 -0.84
C ALA A 243 -2.07 -14.16 -0.39
N LEU A 244 -1.29 -13.29 -1.04
CA LEU A 244 0.11 -13.05 -0.67
C LEU A 244 0.22 -12.37 0.69
N PHE A 245 -0.69 -11.45 1.04
CA PHE A 245 -0.78 -10.92 2.40
C PHE A 245 -0.97 -12.04 3.43
N CYS A 246 -1.93 -12.95 3.21
CA CYS A 246 -2.13 -14.08 4.12
C CYS A 246 -0.86 -14.93 4.26
N LEU A 247 -0.25 -15.29 3.13
CA LEU A 247 0.95 -16.15 3.09
C LEU A 247 2.18 -15.48 3.73
N CYS A 248 2.35 -14.17 3.56
CA CYS A 248 3.47 -13.44 4.14
C CYS A 248 3.34 -13.26 5.66
N TRP A 249 2.12 -13.04 6.16
CA TRP A 249 1.90 -12.76 7.60
C TRP A 249 1.64 -14.01 8.44
N MET A 250 1.12 -15.08 7.85
CA MET A 250 0.82 -16.33 8.57
C MET A 250 2.01 -16.89 9.36
N PRO A 251 3.24 -17.03 8.80
CA PRO A 251 4.35 -17.64 9.52
C PRO A 251 4.73 -16.87 10.78
N HIS A 252 4.70 -15.54 10.69
CA HIS A 252 5.02 -14.65 11.81
C HIS A 252 4.01 -14.81 12.95
N HIS A 253 2.71 -14.76 12.65
CA HIS A 253 1.68 -14.94 13.66
C HIS A 253 1.63 -16.36 14.24
N ALA A 254 1.81 -17.38 13.40
CA ALA A 254 1.85 -18.77 13.83
C ALA A 254 2.98 -18.98 14.85
N LEU A 255 4.17 -18.43 14.61
CA LEU A 255 5.30 -18.56 15.53
C LEU A 255 5.07 -17.82 16.85
N ILE A 256 4.49 -16.63 16.81
CA ILE A 256 4.11 -15.90 18.03
C ILE A 256 3.14 -16.75 18.87
N LEU A 257 2.14 -17.37 18.25
CA LEU A 257 1.20 -18.26 18.95
C LEU A 257 1.91 -19.52 19.48
N CYS A 258 2.82 -20.12 18.72
CA CYS A 258 3.61 -21.26 19.18
C CYS A 258 4.50 -20.90 20.39
N VAL A 259 5.06 -19.69 20.44
CA VAL A 259 5.85 -19.20 21.57
C VAL A 259 4.98 -19.02 22.82
N TRP A 260 3.75 -18.53 22.67
CA TRP A 260 2.85 -18.27 23.81
C TRP A 260 2.11 -19.50 24.34
N PHE A 261 1.77 -20.45 23.47
CA PHE A 261 0.90 -21.59 23.81
C PHE A 261 1.58 -22.95 23.66
N GLY A 262 2.73 -23.03 22.99
CA GLY A 262 3.46 -24.26 22.72
C GLY A 262 4.76 -24.37 23.51
N ARG A 263 5.48 -25.47 23.25
CA ARG A 263 6.87 -25.66 23.69
C ARG A 263 7.80 -25.22 22.56
N PHE A 264 8.34 -24.01 22.65
CA PHE A 264 9.23 -23.47 21.63
C PHE A 264 10.65 -23.33 22.19
N PRO A 265 11.52 -24.35 22.08
CA PRO A 265 12.86 -24.31 22.63
C PRO A 265 13.72 -23.28 21.89
N LEU A 266 14.65 -22.65 22.60
CA LEU A 266 15.58 -21.66 22.03
C LEU A 266 16.77 -22.38 21.38
N THR A 267 16.58 -22.91 20.18
CA THR A 267 17.62 -23.58 19.38
C THR A 267 18.00 -22.71 18.18
N ARG A 268 19.13 -23.00 17.53
CA ARG A 268 19.53 -22.29 16.30
C ARG A 268 18.45 -22.38 15.22
N ALA A 269 17.79 -23.53 15.09
CA ALA A 269 16.71 -23.75 14.13
C ALA A 269 15.48 -22.89 14.41
N THR A 270 15.05 -22.79 15.68
CA THR A 270 13.88 -21.98 16.04
C THR A 270 14.15 -20.48 15.97
N TYR A 271 15.39 -20.07 16.25
CA TYR A 271 15.85 -18.69 16.03
C TYR A 271 15.86 -18.33 14.54
N ALA A 272 16.41 -19.19 13.68
CA ALA A 272 16.39 -19.01 12.22
C ALA A 272 14.96 -18.95 11.67
N LEU A 273 14.07 -19.82 12.14
CA LEU A 273 12.66 -19.82 11.75
C LEU A 273 11.96 -18.50 12.16
N ARG A 274 12.28 -17.97 13.34
CA ARG A 274 11.81 -16.65 13.77
C ARG A 274 12.31 -15.55 12.86
N ILE A 275 13.58 -15.55 12.46
CA ILE A 275 14.12 -14.56 11.51
C ILE A 275 13.44 -14.67 10.15
N LEU A 276 13.34 -15.88 9.60
CA LEU A 276 12.72 -16.13 8.29
C LEU A 276 11.26 -15.66 8.26
N SER A 277 10.49 -15.93 9.31
CA SER A 277 9.11 -15.44 9.40
C SER A 277 8.99 -13.91 9.43
N HIS A 278 9.92 -13.20 10.08
CA HIS A 278 9.98 -11.73 10.04
C HIS A 278 10.36 -11.25 8.63
N LEU A 279 11.35 -11.87 7.99
CA LEU A 279 11.74 -11.50 6.62
C LEU A 279 10.56 -11.67 5.65
N VAL A 280 9.82 -12.77 5.77
CA VAL A 280 8.65 -13.07 4.92
C VAL A 280 7.51 -12.07 5.17
N SER A 281 7.25 -11.66 6.42
CA SER A 281 6.24 -10.64 6.70
C SER A 281 6.67 -9.26 6.20
N TYR A 282 7.95 -8.91 6.28
CA TYR A 282 8.48 -7.64 5.78
C TYR A 282 8.49 -7.57 4.25
N ALA A 283 8.73 -8.71 3.58
CA ALA A 283 8.66 -8.82 2.13
C ALA A 283 7.25 -8.50 1.58
N ASN A 284 6.19 -8.61 2.39
CA ASN A 284 4.82 -8.25 2.00
C ASN A 284 4.72 -6.87 1.32
N SER A 285 5.42 -5.86 1.87
CA SER A 285 5.41 -4.49 1.31
C SER A 285 6.09 -4.39 -0.07
N CYS A 286 6.91 -5.37 -0.46
CA CYS A 286 7.53 -5.46 -1.79
C CYS A 286 6.64 -6.16 -2.82
N VAL A 287 5.74 -7.02 -2.35
CA VAL A 287 4.91 -7.87 -3.22
C VAL A 287 3.87 -7.05 -3.98
N ASN A 288 3.31 -6.00 -3.35
CA ASN A 288 2.23 -5.21 -3.94
C ASN A 288 2.62 -4.61 -5.32
N PRO A 289 3.73 -3.85 -5.46
CA PRO A 289 4.20 -3.36 -6.76
C PRO A 289 4.48 -4.45 -7.79
N ILE A 290 5.05 -5.58 -7.36
CA ILE A 290 5.38 -6.71 -8.25
C ILE A 290 4.09 -7.27 -8.86
N VAL A 291 3.07 -7.50 -8.04
CA VAL A 291 1.76 -7.97 -8.51
C VAL A 291 1.14 -6.96 -9.47
N TYR A 292 1.24 -5.66 -9.18
CA TYR A 292 0.74 -4.61 -10.08
C TYR A 292 1.46 -4.60 -11.42
N ALA A 293 2.79 -4.75 -11.43
CA ALA A 293 3.60 -4.83 -12.65
C ALA A 293 3.24 -6.03 -13.54
N LEU A 294 3.04 -7.20 -12.93
CA LEU A 294 2.78 -8.45 -13.64
C LEU A 294 1.33 -8.55 -14.13
N VAL A 295 0.37 -8.12 -13.30
CA VAL A 295 -1.05 -8.36 -13.57
C VAL A 295 -1.71 -7.15 -14.24
N SER A 296 -1.37 -5.92 -13.89
CA SER A 296 -2.05 -4.74 -14.45
C SER A 296 -1.35 -4.19 -15.69
N LYS A 297 -2.05 -4.25 -16.84
CA LYS A 297 -1.56 -3.64 -18.10
C LYS A 297 -1.34 -2.13 -17.93
N HIS A 298 -2.16 -1.49 -17.10
CA HIS A 298 -2.08 -0.05 -16.85
C HIS A 298 -0.80 0.29 -16.08
N PHE A 299 -0.57 -0.34 -14.92
CA PHE A 299 0.64 -0.13 -14.14
C PHE A 299 1.89 -0.48 -14.94
N ARG A 300 1.89 -1.59 -15.69
CA ARG A 300 3.01 -1.97 -16.55
C ARG A 300 3.37 -0.92 -17.60
N LYS A 301 2.38 -0.35 -18.30
CA LYS A 301 2.61 0.75 -19.25
C LYS A 301 3.12 2.01 -18.55
N GLY A 302 2.56 2.33 -17.38
CA GLY A 302 3.01 3.45 -16.54
C GLY A 302 4.46 3.31 -16.10
N PHE A 303 4.83 2.14 -15.55
CA PHE A 303 6.20 1.82 -15.14
C PHE A 303 7.16 1.92 -16.32
N HIS A 304 6.83 1.31 -17.46
CA HIS A 304 7.66 1.39 -18.66
C HIS A 304 7.87 2.84 -19.13
N LYS A 305 6.82 3.68 -19.13
CA LYS A 305 6.93 5.10 -19.52
C LYS A 305 7.84 5.87 -18.56
N ILE A 306 7.76 5.62 -17.27
CA ILE A 306 8.60 6.27 -16.26
C ILE A 306 10.06 5.80 -16.40
N CYS A 307 10.29 4.50 -16.49
CA CYS A 307 11.64 3.93 -16.67
C CYS A 307 12.27 4.40 -17.98
N ALA A 308 11.53 4.36 -19.09
CA ALA A 308 12.00 4.88 -20.38
C ALA A 308 12.27 6.40 -20.31
N GLY A 309 11.45 7.17 -19.61
CA GLY A 309 11.70 8.60 -19.41
C GLY A 309 12.94 8.91 -18.55
N LEU A 310 13.26 8.04 -17.58
CA LEU A 310 14.47 8.13 -16.76
C LEU A 310 15.72 7.73 -17.57
N LEU A 311 15.64 6.65 -18.35
CA LEU A 311 16.74 6.15 -19.19
C LEU A 311 16.99 7.05 -20.42
N CYS A 312 15.95 7.59 -21.05
CA CYS A 312 16.04 8.47 -22.22
C CYS A 312 16.33 9.95 -21.88
N ARG A 313 16.50 10.30 -20.59
CA ARG A 313 16.98 11.62 -20.15
C ARG A 313 18.51 11.74 -20.15
N ALA A 314 19.25 10.70 -20.58
CA ALA A 314 20.62 10.87 -21.06
C ALA A 314 20.64 11.92 -22.20
N PRO A 315 21.62 12.84 -22.24
CA PRO A 315 21.48 14.11 -22.94
C PRO A 315 21.20 13.88 -24.42
N ARG A 316 19.99 14.26 -24.86
CA ARG A 316 19.76 14.54 -26.26
C ARG A 316 20.72 15.67 -26.61
N ARG A 317 21.83 15.37 -27.30
CA ARG A 317 22.59 16.38 -28.04
C ARG A 317 21.57 17.18 -28.82
N ALA A 318 21.49 18.47 -28.51
CA ALA A 318 20.69 19.42 -29.28
C ALA A 318 21.27 19.44 -30.69
N SER A 319 20.76 18.57 -31.57
CA SER A 319 20.97 18.73 -33.00
C SER A 319 20.04 19.87 -33.41
N GLY A 320 20.60 21.09 -33.33
CA GLY A 320 19.97 22.28 -33.86
C GLY A 320 19.67 22.04 -35.33
N ARG A 321 18.39 21.91 -35.67
CA ARG A 321 17.96 22.13 -37.05
C ARG A 321 18.11 23.62 -37.31
N VAL A 322 19.25 24.00 -37.87
CA VAL A 322 19.41 25.28 -38.55
C VAL A 322 18.42 25.25 -39.72
N CYS A 323 17.33 26.01 -39.62
CA CYS A 323 16.56 26.37 -40.81
C CYS A 323 17.45 27.29 -41.64
N VAL A 324 17.99 26.76 -42.74
CA VAL A 324 18.61 27.57 -43.79
C VAL A 324 17.47 28.26 -44.53
N LEU A 325 17.28 29.55 -44.25
CA LEU A 325 16.43 30.41 -45.06
C LEU A 325 17.21 30.72 -46.34
N ALA A 326 16.76 30.23 -47.49
CA ALA A 326 17.32 30.59 -48.78
C ALA A 326 16.89 32.03 -49.15
N PRO A 327 17.78 32.86 -49.73
CA PRO A 327 17.42 34.21 -50.16
C PRO A 327 16.65 34.19 -51.49
N GLY A 328 15.49 34.87 -51.49
CA GLY A 328 14.89 35.66 -52.56
C GLY A 328 14.92 35.18 -54.03
N THR A 329 13.72 35.09 -54.61
CA THR A 329 13.45 35.83 -55.85
C THR A 329 12.05 36.45 -55.79
N HIS A 330 12.01 37.76 -56.01
CA HIS A 330 10.84 38.63 -56.07
C HIS A 330 9.93 38.28 -57.26
N THR A 331 8.62 38.33 -57.01
CA THR A 331 7.53 38.99 -57.77
C THR A 331 6.23 38.58 -57.06
N GLY A 332 5.35 39.42 -56.51
CA GLY A 332 5.07 40.84 -56.61
C GLY A 332 3.53 40.94 -56.48
N SER A 333 3.03 41.64 -55.45
CA SER A 333 1.69 42.24 -55.26
C SER A 333 1.31 42.16 -53.78
N VAL A 334 1.50 43.24 -53.00
CA VAL A 334 0.53 44.34 -52.84
C VAL A 334 -0.77 43.84 -52.19
N LEU A 335 -0.88 43.93 -50.87
CA LEU A 335 -1.68 44.97 -50.21
C LEU A 335 -1.56 44.86 -48.68
N GLU A 336 -1.19 46.00 -48.09
CA GLU A 336 -1.23 46.30 -46.67
C GLU A 336 -2.64 46.13 -46.07
N ARG A 337 -2.67 45.92 -44.75
CA ARG A 337 -3.13 46.88 -43.72
C ARG A 337 -3.93 46.14 -42.62
N GLU A 338 -3.29 45.88 -41.47
CA GLU A 338 -3.36 46.72 -40.24
C GLU A 338 -4.60 46.34 -39.42
N SER A 339 -4.49 45.48 -38.41
CA SER A 339 -4.08 45.78 -37.03
C SER A 339 -5.04 46.73 -36.32
N THR A 340 -5.83 46.23 -35.36
CA THR A 340 -5.90 46.81 -34.00
C THR A 340 -6.74 45.94 -33.04
N ASP A 341 -6.10 45.58 -31.93
CA ASP A 341 -6.69 45.33 -30.61
C ASP A 341 -7.49 46.54 -30.12
N LEU A 342 -8.52 46.33 -29.28
CA LEU A 342 -8.66 46.93 -27.93
C LEU A 342 -10.04 46.62 -27.29
N THR A 343 -9.99 45.76 -26.27
CA THR A 343 -10.48 45.94 -24.88
C THR A 343 -11.88 46.51 -24.53
N HIS A 344 -12.48 45.78 -23.58
CA HIS A 344 -13.06 46.25 -22.29
C HIS A 344 -14.50 46.84 -22.19
N VAL A 345 -15.27 46.15 -21.33
CA VAL A 345 -16.06 46.64 -20.18
C VAL A 345 -17.59 46.69 -20.28
N ASN A 346 -18.11 46.31 -19.11
CA ASN A 346 -19.41 45.88 -18.66
C ASN A 346 -20.40 47.04 -18.40
N GLU A 347 -21.68 46.64 -18.29
CA GLU A 347 -22.72 47.11 -17.37
C GLU A 347 -23.78 48.18 -17.74
N ALA A 348 -25.03 47.71 -17.62
CA ALA A 348 -26.25 48.31 -17.04
C ALA A 348 -27.03 49.42 -17.78
N ALA A 349 -28.29 49.10 -18.15
CA ALA A 349 -29.51 49.82 -17.75
C ALA A 349 -30.77 49.21 -18.45
N GLY A 350 -31.86 48.98 -17.72
CA GLY A 350 -33.21 48.81 -18.31
C GLY A 350 -33.76 50.15 -18.84
N PRO A 351 -35.03 50.31 -19.27
CA PRO A 351 -36.23 49.59 -18.79
C PRO A 351 -37.37 49.38 -19.84
N LEU A 352 -38.55 48.94 -19.34
CA LEU A 352 -39.94 49.12 -19.85
C LEU A 352 -40.57 48.14 -20.86
N VAL A 353 -41.77 47.70 -20.48
CA VAL A 353 -42.82 46.94 -21.20
C VAL A 353 -43.80 47.94 -21.86
N PRO A 354 -44.43 47.65 -23.02
CA PRO A 354 -45.85 47.25 -23.01
C PRO A 354 -46.23 46.15 -24.04
N ALA A 355 -47.32 45.45 -23.74
CA ALA A 355 -47.99 44.40 -24.53
C ALA A 355 -48.75 44.95 -25.77
N PRO A 356 -49.29 44.05 -26.62
CA PRO A 356 -50.60 44.30 -27.20
C PRO A 356 -51.59 43.13 -27.07
N ALA A 357 -52.86 43.50 -27.24
CA ALA A 357 -54.09 42.84 -26.86
C ALA A 357 -54.71 41.91 -27.92
N LEU A 358 -55.67 41.11 -27.45
CA LEU A 358 -56.62 40.26 -28.17
C LEU A 358 -57.65 41.05 -29.02
N PRO A 359 -58.38 40.36 -29.91
CA PRO A 359 -59.85 40.47 -29.96
C PRO A 359 -60.51 39.07 -29.86
N ASN A 360 -61.45 38.81 -28.93
CA ASN A 360 -62.93 39.00 -29.01
C ASN A 360 -63.56 38.38 -30.27
N LEU A 361 -64.68 37.64 -30.28
CA LEU A 361 -65.72 37.27 -29.31
C LEU A 361 -66.64 36.23 -30.04
N VAL A 362 -67.64 35.70 -29.31
CA VAL A 362 -68.88 35.00 -29.74
C VAL A 362 -68.90 33.47 -29.54
N GLY A 363 -69.62 33.05 -28.48
CA GLY A 363 -70.13 31.68 -28.27
C GLY A 363 -71.51 31.49 -28.95
N PRO A 364 -72.47 30.71 -28.41
CA PRO A 364 -72.44 29.74 -27.31
C PRO A 364 -72.92 28.33 -27.75
N ASP A 365 -72.80 27.31 -26.89
CA ASP A 365 -73.95 26.47 -26.48
C ASP A 365 -73.52 25.26 -25.62
N SER A 366 -73.99 25.28 -24.37
CA SER A 366 -74.94 24.32 -23.78
C SER A 366 -74.71 22.79 -23.85
N THR A 367 -75.05 22.14 -22.72
CA THR A 367 -75.38 20.71 -22.48
C THR A 367 -74.21 19.75 -22.21
N LEU A 368 -73.99 19.28 -20.96
CA LEU A 368 -74.74 18.37 -20.05
C LEU A 368 -74.03 16.99 -20.03
N THR A 369 -73.83 16.45 -18.80
CA THR A 369 -73.77 15.01 -18.42
C THR A 369 -72.60 14.17 -18.98
N VAL A 370 -71.85 13.35 -18.25
CA VAL A 370 -71.95 12.66 -16.94
C VAL A 370 -70.56 12.60 -16.31
#